data_AF-A0A2V3IIP9-F1
#
_entry.id   AF-A0A2V3IIP9-F1
#
_cell.length_a   1.000
_cell.length_b   1.000
_cell.length_c   1.000
_cell.angle_alpha   90.00
_cell.angle_beta   90.00
_cell.angle_gamma   90.00
#
_symmetry.space_group_name_H-M   'P 1'
#
loop_
_entity.id
_entity.type
_entity.pdbx_description
1 polymer ?
#
loop_
_entity_poly.entity_id
_entity_poly.type
_entity_poly.pdbx_seq_one_letter_code
_entity_poly.pdbx_strand_id
1 'polypeptide(L)'
;MTLREGDIKPIVEFHLAIDFSVMFKLSFLTKWTTALVSKVRILDFIRTCGWWDCDISSDTGLLREPTQTVRREKDLYKRVGEAVSRSDVCFMPVCGDAHWSLIELVNLESGLRERLLTAPQKTDGGARILFIDSIGNTSPPKELSENVLYYLRGCYPARFRPSPKAIQDRVACHSFTCQRQTRLECGFCV
;
A
#
# COMPACT_ATOMS: atom_id res chain seq x y z
N MET A 1 -3.87 -18.00 8.76
CA MET A 1 -3.51 -18.28 7.35
C MET A 1 -2.75 -19.59 7.37
N THR A 2 -3.18 -20.58 6.59
CA THR A 2 -2.58 -21.92 6.55
C THR A 2 -2.07 -22.14 5.13
N LEU A 3 -0.77 -22.37 4.97
CA LEU A 3 -0.16 -22.71 3.68
C LEU A 3 -0.42 -24.18 3.32
N ARG A 4 -0.71 -24.43 2.05
CA ARG A 4 -0.84 -25.77 1.47
C ARG A 4 0.30 -26.02 0.48
N GLU A 5 0.51 -27.28 0.14
CA GLU A 5 1.55 -27.68 -0.83
C GLU A 5 1.40 -26.97 -2.18
N GLY A 6 0.15 -26.78 -2.65
CA GLY A 6 -0.15 -26.03 -3.86
C GLY A 6 0.24 -24.54 -3.81
N ASP A 7 0.41 -23.96 -2.62
CA ASP A 7 0.86 -22.58 -2.45
C ASP A 7 2.39 -22.46 -2.46
N ILE A 8 3.08 -23.57 -2.19
CA ILE A 8 4.55 -23.66 -2.09
C ILE A 8 5.16 -24.10 -3.41
N LYS A 9 4.50 -25.01 -4.14
CA LYS A 9 5.00 -25.56 -5.41
C LYS A 9 5.40 -24.48 -6.43
N PRO A 10 4.63 -23.39 -6.62
CA PRO A 10 5.03 -22.31 -7.53
C PRO A 10 6.30 -21.56 -7.09
N ILE A 11 6.58 -21.50 -5.78
CA ILE A 11 7.81 -20.94 -5.20
C ILE A 11 9.00 -21.82 -5.56
N VAL A 12 8.87 -23.13 -5.37
CA VAL A 12 9.92 -24.11 -5.65
C VAL A 12 10.25 -24.15 -7.13
N GLU A 13 9.26 -23.96 -7.99
CA GLU A 13 9.41 -24.02 -9.44
C GLU A 13 9.76 -22.65 -10.07
N PHE A 14 9.85 -21.55 -9.30
CA PHE A 14 10.09 -20.19 -9.81
C PHE A 14 9.12 -19.76 -10.94
N HIS A 15 7.87 -20.23 -10.89
CA HIS A 15 6.90 -19.98 -11.97
C HIS A 15 6.13 -18.69 -11.78
N LEU A 16 5.43 -18.57 -10.65
CA LEU A 16 4.65 -17.40 -10.30
C LEU A 16 4.41 -17.41 -8.80
N ALA A 17 4.77 -16.33 -8.10
CA ALA A 17 4.31 -16.19 -6.72
C ALA A 17 2.81 -15.89 -6.72
N ILE A 18 2.04 -16.71 -6.02
CA ILE A 18 0.60 -16.52 -5.85
C ILE A 18 0.31 -15.67 -4.60
N ASP A 19 -0.89 -15.09 -4.53
CA ASP A 19 -1.32 -14.18 -3.45
C ASP A 19 -0.96 -14.67 -2.04
N PHE A 20 -1.23 -15.95 -1.75
CA PHE A 20 -0.95 -16.54 -0.44
C PHE A 20 0.55 -16.60 -0.12
N SER A 21 1.39 -16.89 -1.11
CA SER A 21 2.84 -16.98 -0.93
C SER A 21 3.46 -15.62 -0.63
N VAL A 22 3.07 -14.59 -1.40
CA VAL A 22 3.51 -13.20 -1.22
C VAL A 22 3.06 -12.69 0.14
N MET A 23 1.77 -12.82 0.47
CA MET A 23 1.21 -12.33 1.73
C MET A 23 1.78 -13.05 2.95
N PHE A 24 2.00 -14.36 2.87
CA PHE A 24 2.64 -15.12 3.94
C PHE A 24 4.08 -14.64 4.16
N LYS A 25 4.86 -14.48 3.08
CA LYS A 25 6.26 -14.07 3.16
C LYS A 25 6.40 -12.66 3.73
N LEU A 26 5.62 -11.70 3.24
CA LEU A 26 5.59 -10.35 3.79
C LEU A 26 5.20 -10.38 5.28
N SER A 27 4.15 -11.12 5.65
CA SER A 27 3.72 -11.25 7.05
C SER A 27 4.79 -11.85 7.95
N PHE A 28 5.58 -12.78 7.43
CA PHE A 28 6.73 -13.35 8.14
C PHE A 28 7.86 -12.33 8.29
N LEU A 29 8.24 -11.67 7.19
CA LEU A 29 9.32 -10.69 7.18
C LEU A 29 9.02 -9.52 8.11
N THR A 30 7.82 -8.96 8.07
CA THR A 30 7.46 -7.83 8.94
C THR A 30 7.47 -8.17 10.43
N LYS A 31 7.17 -9.42 10.82
CA LYS A 31 7.36 -9.89 12.20
C LYS A 31 8.82 -9.98 12.62
N TRP A 32 9.74 -10.12 11.67
CA TRP A 32 11.18 -10.06 11.91
C TRP A 32 11.69 -8.62 11.90
N THR A 33 11.13 -7.75 11.05
CA THR A 33 11.51 -6.33 10.94
C THR A 33 11.06 -5.48 12.14
N THR A 34 10.09 -5.95 12.94
CA THR A 34 9.63 -5.25 14.15
C THR A 34 10.73 -5.06 15.21
N ALA A 35 11.86 -5.78 15.10
CA ALA A 35 13.03 -5.54 15.93
C ALA A 35 13.80 -4.24 15.56
N LEU A 36 13.61 -3.72 14.34
CA LEU A 36 14.33 -2.56 13.78
C LEU A 36 13.43 -1.34 13.56
N VAL A 37 12.13 -1.55 13.31
CA VAL A 37 11.15 -0.49 13.05
C VAL A 37 9.97 -0.66 14.00
N SER A 38 9.60 0.40 14.73
CA SER A 38 8.70 0.30 15.87
C SER A 38 7.26 -0.04 15.50
N LYS A 39 6.76 0.46 14.37
CA LYS A 39 5.39 0.25 13.90
C LYS A 39 5.35 -0.08 12.40
N VAL A 40 5.51 -1.36 12.07
CA VAL A 40 5.37 -1.87 10.70
C VAL A 40 3.98 -2.44 10.46
N ARG A 41 3.40 -2.16 9.29
CA ARG A 41 2.14 -2.75 8.82
C ARG A 41 2.26 -3.33 7.42
N ILE A 42 1.38 -4.27 7.13
CA ILE A 42 1.11 -4.76 5.78
C ILE A 42 -0.37 -4.58 5.52
N LEU A 43 -0.69 -4.03 4.36
CA LEU A 43 -2.05 -4.04 3.84
C LEU A 43 -2.34 -5.41 3.24
N ASP A 44 -3.44 -6.00 3.68
CA ASP A 44 -3.88 -7.30 3.19
C ASP A 44 -4.33 -7.20 1.73
N PHE A 45 -3.47 -7.62 0.80
CA PHE A 45 -3.74 -7.57 -0.64
C PHE A 45 -5.05 -8.28 -0.99
N ILE A 46 -5.33 -9.42 -0.36
CA ILE A 46 -6.54 -10.22 -0.64
C ILE A 46 -7.81 -9.38 -0.41
N ARG A 47 -7.76 -8.41 0.51
CA ARG A 47 -8.87 -7.51 0.82
C ARG A 47 -8.94 -6.27 -0.08
N THR A 48 -7.87 -5.99 -0.83
CA THR A 48 -7.74 -4.81 -1.69
C THR A 48 -7.56 -5.14 -3.17
N CYS A 49 -7.55 -6.43 -3.52
CA CYS A 49 -7.41 -6.94 -4.88
C CYS A 49 -8.51 -6.35 -5.78
N GLY A 50 -8.15 -5.94 -6.99
CA GLY A 50 -9.05 -5.34 -7.98
C GLY A 50 -9.44 -3.89 -7.71
N TRP A 51 -9.21 -3.36 -6.51
CA TRP A 51 -9.50 -1.95 -6.23
C TRP A 51 -8.53 -1.02 -6.96
N TRP A 52 -7.26 -1.41 -7.00
CA TRP A 52 -6.17 -0.60 -7.51
C TRP A 52 -6.29 -0.28 -9.01
N ASP A 53 -6.97 -1.14 -9.76
CA ASP A 53 -7.15 -1.04 -11.21
C ASP A 53 -8.46 -0.34 -11.61
N CYS A 54 -9.31 0.04 -10.65
CA CYS A 54 -10.57 0.73 -10.93
C CYS A 54 -10.37 2.24 -11.10
N ASP A 55 -10.99 2.83 -12.12
CA ASP A 55 -11.15 4.29 -12.21
C ASP A 55 -12.22 4.77 -11.22
N ILE A 56 -11.78 5.15 -10.02
CA ILE A 56 -12.68 5.71 -8.99
C ILE A 56 -12.92 7.22 -9.15
N SER A 57 -12.25 7.88 -10.11
CA SER A 57 -12.38 9.33 -10.29
C SER A 57 -13.75 9.72 -10.86
N SER A 58 -14.36 8.81 -11.62
CA SER A 58 -15.65 8.99 -12.31
C SER A 58 -16.85 8.47 -11.50
N ASP A 59 -16.64 7.55 -10.55
CA ASP A 59 -17.70 6.93 -9.76
C ASP A 59 -17.68 7.37 -8.29
N THR A 60 -18.51 8.38 -7.98
CA THR A 60 -18.72 8.87 -6.60
C THR A 60 -19.33 7.83 -5.66
N GLY A 61 -19.93 6.75 -6.19
CA GLY A 61 -20.41 5.59 -5.46
C GLY A 61 -19.26 4.65 -5.07
N LEU A 62 -18.30 4.41 -5.97
CA LEU A 62 -17.08 3.66 -5.69
C LEU A 62 -16.10 4.44 -4.81
N LEU A 63 -16.07 5.78 -4.86
CA LEU A 63 -15.40 6.60 -3.82
C LEU A 63 -16.01 6.39 -2.42
N ARG A 64 -17.28 5.94 -2.37
CA ARG A 64 -17.91 5.49 -1.14
C ARG A 64 -17.66 4.01 -0.86
N GLU A 65 -17.19 3.16 -1.76
CA GLU A 65 -16.98 1.73 -1.48
C GLU A 65 -15.82 1.41 -0.52
N PRO A 66 -14.68 2.11 -0.53
CA PRO A 66 -13.74 2.11 0.60
C PRO A 66 -14.37 2.63 1.88
N THR A 67 -15.59 3.19 1.83
CA THR A 67 -16.42 3.52 3.00
C THR A 67 -17.66 2.63 3.17
N GLN A 68 -18.08 1.82 2.19
CA GLN A 68 -19.33 1.02 2.17
C GLN A 68 -19.08 -0.50 2.24
N THR A 69 -18.03 -1.05 1.63
CA THR A 69 -17.45 -2.33 2.06
C THR A 69 -16.94 -2.18 3.50
N VAL A 70 -16.47 -0.98 3.82
CA VAL A 70 -16.20 -0.48 5.19
C VAL A 70 -17.46 -0.19 6.01
N ARG A 71 -18.69 -0.16 5.46
CA ARG A 71 -19.92 -0.04 6.28
C ARG A 71 -20.30 -1.35 6.96
N ARG A 72 -19.98 -2.51 6.37
CA ARG A 72 -20.32 -3.82 6.97
C ARG A 72 -19.34 -4.23 8.08
N GLU A 73 -18.13 -3.65 8.11
CA GLU A 73 -17.11 -3.85 9.15
C GLU A 73 -16.49 -2.51 9.62
N LYS A 74 -17.34 -1.48 9.87
CA LYS A 74 -16.91 -0.09 10.18
C LYS A 74 -15.78 -0.01 11.19
N ASP A 75 -15.87 -0.78 12.26
CA ASP A 75 -14.90 -0.68 13.35
C ASP A 75 -13.59 -1.41 13.05
N LEU A 76 -13.61 -2.49 12.25
CA LEU A 76 -12.39 -3.19 11.87
C LEU A 76 -11.57 -2.35 10.90
N TYR A 77 -12.17 -1.87 9.82
CA TYR A 77 -11.46 -1.07 8.83
C TYR A 77 -11.09 0.31 9.33
N LYS A 78 -11.91 0.95 10.17
CA LYS A 78 -11.51 2.18 10.86
C LYS A 78 -10.27 1.94 11.72
N ARG A 79 -10.21 0.84 12.47
CA ARG A 79 -9.02 0.47 13.26
C ARG A 79 -7.81 0.15 12.39
N VAL A 80 -8.01 -0.53 11.25
CA VAL A 80 -6.93 -0.84 10.30
C VAL A 80 -6.39 0.43 9.63
N GLY A 81 -7.26 1.30 9.12
CA GLY A 81 -6.86 2.56 8.50
C GLY A 81 -6.20 3.51 9.51
N GLU A 82 -6.75 3.62 10.72
CA GLU A 82 -6.11 4.38 11.80
C GLU A 82 -4.73 3.77 12.14
N ALA A 83 -4.60 2.45 12.16
CA ALA A 83 -3.31 1.81 12.38
C ALA A 83 -2.31 2.12 11.26
N VAL A 84 -2.72 2.11 9.99
CA VAL A 84 -1.89 2.52 8.85
C VAL A 84 -1.41 3.95 9.01
N SER A 85 -2.31 4.89 9.32
CA SER A 85 -1.93 6.30 9.52
C SER A 85 -0.97 6.54 10.69
N ARG A 86 -0.88 5.60 11.64
CA ARG A 86 0.01 5.67 12.81
C ARG A 86 1.28 4.81 12.68
N SER A 87 1.49 4.21 11.51
CA SER A 87 2.64 3.34 11.26
C SER A 87 3.83 4.14 10.77
N ASP A 88 5.02 3.71 11.18
CA ASP A 88 6.28 4.26 10.68
C ASP A 88 6.48 3.82 9.22
N VAL A 89 6.15 2.55 8.95
CA VAL A 89 6.22 1.94 7.63
C VAL A 89 4.98 1.09 7.38
N CYS A 90 4.38 1.21 6.20
CA CYS A 90 3.30 0.36 5.73
C CYS A 90 3.61 -0.18 4.34
N PHE A 91 3.67 -1.50 4.21
CA PHE A 91 3.83 -2.21 2.95
C PHE A 91 2.47 -2.50 2.33
N MET A 92 2.32 -2.15 1.06
CA MET A 92 1.11 -2.32 0.27
C MET A 92 1.47 -3.10 -1.00
N PRO A 93 1.45 -4.45 -0.95
CA PRO A 93 1.59 -5.25 -2.15
C PRO A 93 0.40 -5.00 -3.08
N VAL A 94 0.68 -4.79 -4.37
CA VAL A 94 -0.29 -4.52 -5.42
C VAL A 94 -0.05 -5.49 -6.58
N CYS A 95 -1.13 -6.07 -7.11
CA CYS A 95 -1.09 -6.91 -8.29
C CYS A 95 -2.14 -6.41 -9.29
N GLY A 96 -1.70 -6.11 -10.50
CA GLY A 96 -2.53 -5.69 -11.64
C GLY A 96 -1.91 -6.24 -12.92
N ASP A 97 -2.72 -6.62 -13.90
CA ASP A 97 -2.28 -7.24 -15.16
C ASP A 97 -1.29 -8.42 -14.98
N ALA A 98 -1.55 -9.25 -13.96
CA ALA A 98 -0.70 -10.38 -13.56
C ALA A 98 0.75 -9.99 -13.17
N HIS A 99 0.97 -8.73 -12.78
CA HIS A 99 2.25 -8.20 -12.35
C HIS A 99 2.19 -7.67 -10.91
N TRP A 100 3.13 -8.14 -10.08
CA TRP A 100 3.28 -7.69 -8.70
C TRP A 100 4.20 -6.48 -8.60
N SER A 101 3.78 -5.50 -7.80
CA SER A 101 4.58 -4.36 -7.37
C SER A 101 4.35 -4.09 -5.88
N LEU A 102 5.20 -3.26 -5.29
CA LEU A 102 5.10 -2.90 -3.88
C LEU A 102 5.04 -1.39 -3.71
N ILE A 103 4.07 -0.93 -2.94
CA ILE A 103 4.04 0.44 -2.44
C ILE A 103 4.50 0.42 -0.98
N GLU A 104 5.48 1.25 -0.64
CA GLU A 104 5.92 1.47 0.73
C GLU A 104 5.52 2.88 1.16
N LEU A 105 4.76 2.97 2.25
CA LEU A 105 4.38 4.23 2.86
C LEU A 105 5.23 4.47 4.11
N VAL A 106 5.86 5.64 4.21
CA VAL A 106 6.78 5.96 5.31
C VAL A 106 6.36 7.25 5.99
N ASN A 107 6.46 7.30 7.33
CA ASN A 107 6.24 8.49 8.17
C ASN A 107 4.88 9.19 7.95
N LEU A 108 3.80 8.42 7.80
CA LEU A 108 2.47 8.97 7.53
C LEU A 108 1.94 9.82 8.70
N GLU A 109 2.14 9.37 9.95
CA GLU A 109 1.56 10.03 11.14
C GLU A 109 2.12 11.44 11.34
N SER A 110 3.44 11.54 11.47
CA SER A 110 4.16 12.81 11.66
C SER A 110 4.04 13.69 10.41
N GLY A 111 4.15 13.12 9.22
CA GLY A 111 4.16 13.88 7.98
C GLY A 111 2.82 14.52 7.61
N LEU A 112 1.69 13.85 7.83
CA LEU A 112 0.37 14.40 7.45
C LEU A 112 -0.36 15.06 8.62
N ARG A 113 -0.25 14.56 9.85
CA ARG A 113 -0.99 15.12 10.99
C ARG A 113 -0.38 16.43 11.50
N GLU A 114 0.95 16.51 11.63
CA GLU A 114 1.63 17.72 12.10
C GLU A 114 1.58 18.83 11.05
N ARG A 115 1.66 18.46 9.76
CA ARG A 115 1.75 19.42 8.64
C ARG A 115 0.42 19.89 8.10
N LEU A 116 -0.70 19.26 8.47
CA LEU A 116 -2.02 19.80 8.19
C LEU A 116 -2.23 21.19 8.84
N LEU A 117 -1.44 21.52 9.87
CA LEU A 117 -1.46 22.80 10.58
C LEU A 117 -0.41 23.81 10.06
N THR A 118 0.45 23.43 9.11
CA THR A 118 1.53 24.27 8.58
C THR A 118 1.52 24.34 7.05
N ALA A 119 2.25 25.30 6.48
CA ALA A 119 2.37 25.47 5.03
C ALA A 119 2.87 24.18 4.33
N PRO A 120 2.44 23.89 3.10
CA PRO A 120 2.85 22.69 2.37
C PRO A 120 4.36 22.71 2.11
N GLN A 121 5.08 21.74 2.67
CA GLN A 121 6.51 21.53 2.40
C GLN A 121 6.82 20.04 2.29
N LYS A 122 7.39 19.64 1.15
CA LYS A 122 8.02 18.33 0.94
C LYS A 122 9.44 18.44 1.50
N THR A 123 9.74 17.69 2.56
CA THR A 123 11.03 17.75 3.26
C THR A 123 11.62 16.36 3.40
N ASP A 124 12.93 16.25 3.58
CA ASP A 124 13.67 14.98 3.64
C ASP A 124 13.43 14.07 4.87
N GLY A 125 12.43 14.38 5.71
CA GLY A 125 11.92 13.47 6.75
C GLY A 125 10.39 13.35 6.78
N GLY A 126 9.70 13.86 5.75
CA GLY A 126 8.24 13.88 5.68
C GLY A 126 7.61 12.54 5.29
N ALA A 127 6.27 12.52 5.20
CA ALA A 127 5.54 11.38 4.68
C ALA A 127 5.96 11.09 3.24
N ARG A 128 6.19 9.81 2.92
CA ARG A 128 6.63 9.35 1.60
C ARG A 128 5.79 8.19 1.10
N ILE A 129 5.62 8.14 -0.21
CA ILE A 129 5.13 6.98 -0.97
C ILE A 129 6.30 6.54 -1.86
N LEU A 130 6.79 5.33 -1.67
CA LEU A 130 7.78 4.70 -2.54
C LEU A 130 7.07 3.67 -3.39
N PHE A 131 7.19 3.78 -4.71
CA PHE A 131 6.75 2.77 -5.65
C PHE A 131 7.94 1.91 -6.06
N ILE A 132 7.85 0.61 -5.79
CA ILE A 132 8.88 -0.37 -6.06
C ILE A 132 8.34 -1.32 -7.12
N ASP A 133 9.01 -1.34 -8.27
CA ASP A 133 8.62 -2.18 -9.40
C ASP A 133 9.86 -2.81 -10.05
N SER A 134 9.86 -4.14 -10.07
CA SER A 134 10.95 -4.95 -10.61
C SER A 134 11.03 -4.96 -12.14
N ILE A 135 10.00 -4.55 -12.89
CA ILE A 135 10.18 -4.28 -14.34
C ILE A 135 10.79 -2.91 -14.62
N GLY A 136 10.97 -2.08 -13.58
CA GLY A 136 11.63 -0.79 -13.69
C GLY A 136 10.71 0.35 -14.12
N ASN A 137 9.40 0.23 -13.94
CA ASN A 137 8.51 1.37 -14.09
C ASN A 137 8.86 2.44 -13.05
N THR A 138 9.01 3.68 -13.52
CA THR A 138 9.38 4.82 -12.67
C THR A 138 8.19 5.48 -11.99
N SER A 139 6.98 5.03 -12.30
CA SER A 139 5.72 5.51 -11.74
C SER A 139 4.67 4.41 -11.78
N PRO A 140 3.76 4.35 -10.78
CA PRO A 140 2.62 3.46 -10.85
C PRO A 140 1.66 3.88 -11.98
N PRO A 141 0.75 2.98 -12.43
CA PRO A 141 -0.39 3.36 -13.23
C PRO A 141 -1.15 4.55 -12.64
N LYS A 142 -1.83 5.31 -13.49
CA LYS A 142 -2.52 6.56 -13.09
C LYS A 142 -3.60 6.25 -12.05
N GLU A 143 -4.38 5.21 -12.31
CA GLU A 143 -5.47 4.72 -11.46
C GLU A 143 -4.93 4.33 -10.09
N LEU A 144 -3.85 3.54 -10.04
CA LEU A 144 -3.18 3.18 -8.79
C LEU A 144 -2.69 4.42 -8.03
N SER A 145 -2.08 5.38 -8.74
CA SER A 145 -1.58 6.63 -8.14
C SER A 145 -2.70 7.44 -7.48
N GLU A 146 -3.87 7.54 -8.11
CA GLU A 146 -5.03 8.23 -7.56
C GLU A 146 -5.68 7.45 -6.41
N ASN A 147 -5.84 6.13 -6.59
CA ASN A 147 -6.46 5.23 -5.62
C ASN A 147 -5.72 5.24 -4.27
N VAL A 148 -4.39 5.30 -4.29
CA VAL A 148 -3.55 5.42 -3.07
C VAL A 148 -3.86 6.71 -2.30
N LEU A 149 -4.11 7.84 -2.98
CA LEU A 149 -4.44 9.09 -2.29
C LEU A 149 -5.82 9.01 -1.62
N TYR A 150 -6.80 8.39 -2.28
CA TYR A 150 -8.12 8.16 -1.70
C TYR A 150 -8.08 7.15 -0.55
N TYR A 151 -7.23 6.13 -0.65
CA TYR A 151 -6.94 5.19 0.43
C TYR A 151 -6.46 5.91 1.68
N LEU A 152 -5.41 6.72 1.51
CA LEU A 152 -4.78 7.46 2.59
C LEU A 152 -5.78 8.41 3.23
N ARG A 153 -6.60 9.12 2.45
CA ARG A 153 -7.70 9.93 2.98
C ARG A 153 -8.64 9.11 3.88
N GLY A 154 -8.98 7.89 3.49
CA GLY A 154 -9.82 6.97 4.27
C GLY A 154 -9.19 6.54 5.59
N CYS A 155 -7.86 6.47 5.67
CA CYS A 155 -7.10 6.06 6.85
C CYS A 155 -7.12 7.09 7.99
N TYR A 156 -7.35 8.37 7.68
CA TYR A 156 -7.41 9.43 8.71
C TYR A 156 -8.79 9.57 9.34
N PRO A 157 -8.85 9.83 10.67
CA PRO A 157 -10.11 10.07 11.36
C PRO A 157 -10.80 11.32 10.79
N ALA A 158 -12.14 11.35 10.83
CA ALA A 158 -12.95 12.40 10.18
C ALA A 158 -12.52 13.83 10.53
N ARG A 159 -12.12 14.08 11.79
CA ARG A 159 -11.63 15.37 12.28
C ARG A 159 -10.30 15.84 11.66
N PHE A 160 -9.51 14.93 11.07
CA PHE A 160 -8.19 15.19 10.48
C PHE A 160 -8.08 14.59 9.08
N ARG A 161 -9.19 14.48 8.34
CA ARG A 161 -9.23 13.83 7.03
C ARG A 161 -8.70 14.77 5.94
N PRO A 162 -7.48 14.56 5.39
CA PRO A 162 -6.95 15.43 4.34
C PRO A 162 -7.72 15.25 3.01
N SER A 163 -7.72 16.28 2.16
CA SER A 163 -8.12 16.11 0.76
C SER A 163 -7.05 15.34 -0.02
N PRO A 164 -7.40 14.59 -1.08
CA PRO A 164 -6.40 13.89 -1.91
C PRO A 164 -5.33 14.85 -2.43
N LYS A 165 -5.73 16.06 -2.84
CA LYS A 165 -4.82 17.15 -3.23
C LYS A 165 -3.84 17.53 -2.11
N ALA A 166 -4.33 17.69 -0.87
CA ALA A 166 -3.46 18.00 0.26
C ALA A 166 -2.47 16.86 0.59
N ILE A 167 -2.82 15.62 0.31
CA ILE A 167 -1.90 14.47 0.42
C ILE A 167 -0.85 14.57 -0.68
N GLN A 168 -1.25 14.76 -1.94
CA GLN A 168 -0.36 14.90 -3.10
C GLN A 168 0.66 16.05 -2.95
N ASP A 169 0.22 17.17 -2.37
CA ASP A 169 1.07 18.35 -2.17
C ASP A 169 2.11 18.15 -1.06
N ARG A 170 1.83 17.28 -0.07
CA ARG A 170 2.65 17.12 1.15
C ARG A 170 3.44 15.81 1.22
N VAL A 171 2.96 14.77 0.55
CA VAL A 171 3.62 13.47 0.49
C VAL A 171 4.55 13.45 -0.71
N ALA A 172 5.81 13.10 -0.49
CA ALA A 172 6.74 12.91 -1.58
C ALA A 172 6.54 11.51 -2.19
N CYS A 173 6.32 11.45 -3.50
CA CYS A 173 6.24 10.19 -4.24
C CYS A 173 7.57 9.95 -4.93
N HIS A 174 8.18 8.80 -4.70
CA HIS A 174 9.42 8.39 -5.32
C HIS A 174 9.23 7.02 -5.97
N SER A 175 9.98 6.75 -7.04
CA SER A 175 10.22 5.38 -7.48
C SER A 175 11.53 4.88 -6.87
N PHE A 176 11.53 3.63 -6.44
CA PHE A 176 12.72 2.95 -5.97
C PHE A 176 13.12 1.91 -7.00
N THR A 177 14.32 2.07 -7.55
CA THR A 177 14.87 1.12 -8.53
C THR A 177 15.52 -0.04 -7.79
N CYS A 178 14.93 -1.22 -7.92
CA CYS A 178 15.52 -2.47 -7.46
C CYS A 178 16.17 -3.23 -8.63
N GLN A 179 16.73 -4.41 -8.34
CA GLN A 179 17.22 -5.31 -9.38
C GLN A 179 16.08 -5.63 -10.35
N ARG A 180 16.33 -5.44 -11.65
CA ARG A 180 15.33 -5.71 -12.68
C ARG A 180 15.04 -7.20 -12.77
N GLN A 181 13.75 -7.54 -12.80
CA GLN A 181 13.32 -8.89 -13.16
C GLN A 181 13.59 -9.17 -14.64
N THR A 182 13.73 -10.45 -14.92
CA THR A 182 13.99 -11.03 -16.25
C THR A 182 12.82 -11.86 -16.75
N ARG A 183 11.99 -12.43 -15.86
CA ARG A 183 10.88 -13.34 -16.19
C ARG A 183 9.64 -13.08 -15.31
N LEU A 184 8.92 -14.13 -14.93
CA LEU A 184 7.66 -14.13 -14.17
C LEU A 184 7.87 -14.04 -12.65
N GLU A 185 8.96 -13.42 -12.23
CA GLU A 185 9.43 -13.40 -10.84
C GLU A 185 9.03 -12.15 -10.07
N CYS A 186 8.12 -11.32 -10.60
CA CYS A 186 7.65 -10.08 -10.00
C CYS A 186 7.21 -10.26 -8.54
N GLY A 187 6.46 -11.32 -8.22
CA GLY A 187 6.01 -11.57 -6.85
C GLY A 187 7.09 -12.16 -5.93
N PHE A 188 8.24 -12.61 -6.45
CA PHE A 188 9.43 -12.90 -5.63
C PHE A 188 10.29 -11.66 -5.38
N CYS A 189 10.21 -10.67 -6.28
CA CYS A 189 10.89 -9.39 -6.12
C CYS A 189 10.21 -8.49 -5.07
N VAL A 190 8.89 -8.65 -4.88
CA VAL A 190 8.09 -8.05 -3.79
C VAL A 190 8.41 -8.72 -2.45
#